data_AF-A0A3P8SDR7-F1
#
_entry.id   AF-A0A3P8SDR7-F1
#
_cell.length_a   1.000
_cell.length_b   1.000
_cell.length_c   1.000
_cell.angle_alpha   90.00
_cell.angle_beta   90.00
_cell.angle_gamma   90.00
#
_symmetry.space_group_name_H-M   'P 1'
#
loop_
_entity.id
_entity.type
_entity.pdbx_description
1 polymer ?
#
loop_
_entity_poly.entity_id
_entity_poly.type
_entity_poly.pdbx_seq_one_letter_code
_entity_poly.pdbx_strand_id
1 'polypeptide(L)'
;IDAFLKESFPSGFQWATSTESFKAEGGWLEDGKGETIWDRFSHEHQAFENQTIDLACDSYNKVDYDVYILRGLQVNTYQFSISWARIFPSGHRGTILTDGVNVQRFTVQSLMDGFEGKQGYSERFGLHYVEFENPERPRTPKQSAYFYSQVIEQNGFALSKAHI
;
A
#
# COMPACT_ATOMS: atom_id res chain seq x y z
N ILE A 1 -28.67 -8.96 -12.33
CA ILE A 1 -28.58 -7.51 -12.11
C ILE A 1 -27.98 -7.35 -10.74
N ASP A 2 -26.71 -6.94 -10.64
CA ASP A 2 -26.01 -6.85 -9.36
C ASP A 2 -26.68 -5.79 -8.48
N ALA A 3 -27.22 -6.24 -7.35
CA ALA A 3 -27.89 -5.40 -6.39
C ALA A 3 -26.83 -4.66 -5.57
N PHE A 4 -26.58 -3.39 -5.91
CA PHE A 4 -25.82 -2.50 -5.05
C PHE A 4 -26.58 -2.29 -3.73
N LEU A 5 -25.88 -2.43 -2.61
CA LEU A 5 -26.41 -2.15 -1.27
C LEU A 5 -26.76 -0.65 -1.19
N LYS A 6 -28.03 -0.32 -0.93
CA LYS A 6 -28.53 1.07 -0.85
C LYS A 6 -28.68 1.57 0.59
N GLU A 7 -28.09 0.86 1.54
CA GLU A 7 -28.20 1.15 2.98
C GLU A 7 -26.85 1.66 3.51
N SER A 8 -26.91 2.43 4.60
CA SER A 8 -25.71 2.86 5.33
C SER A 8 -25.11 1.70 6.13
N PHE A 9 -23.78 1.68 6.25
CA PHE A 9 -23.08 0.67 7.04
C PHE A 9 -23.34 0.87 8.54
N PRO A 10 -23.25 -0.19 9.37
CA PRO A 10 -23.46 -0.09 10.82
C PRO A 10 -22.55 0.94 11.48
N SER A 11 -23.01 1.56 12.56
CA SER A 11 -22.17 2.47 13.36
C SER A 11 -20.92 1.74 13.85
N GLY A 12 -19.73 2.31 13.59
CA GLY A 12 -18.44 1.70 13.94
C GLY A 12 -17.82 0.81 12.87
N PHE A 13 -18.40 0.78 11.66
CA PHE A 13 -17.79 0.12 10.51
C PHE A 13 -16.36 0.61 10.27
N GLN A 14 -15.44 -0.33 10.08
CA GLN A 14 -14.02 -0.04 9.88
C GLN A 14 -13.75 0.13 8.39
N TRP A 15 -13.52 1.37 7.98
CA TRP A 15 -13.12 1.70 6.62
C TRP A 15 -11.60 1.68 6.56
N ALA A 16 -11.09 0.71 5.82
CA ALA A 16 -9.68 0.38 5.82
C ALA A 16 -9.09 0.41 4.42
N THR A 17 -7.81 0.74 4.38
CA THR A 17 -6.95 0.58 3.23
C THR A 17 -5.64 -0.06 3.69
N SER A 18 -4.88 -0.65 2.80
CA SER A 18 -3.71 -1.41 3.25
C SER A 18 -2.47 -1.29 2.39
N THR A 19 -1.34 -1.86 2.75
CA THR A 19 -0.21 -2.01 1.84
C THR A 19 0.59 -3.25 2.18
N GLU A 20 1.48 -3.65 1.27
CA GLU A 20 2.46 -4.69 1.51
C GLU A 20 3.86 -4.05 1.47
N SER A 21 4.68 -4.37 2.46
CA SER A 21 6.01 -3.78 2.68
C SER A 21 6.90 -3.90 1.45
N PHE A 22 6.99 -5.08 0.83
CA PHE A 22 7.84 -5.25 -0.36
C PHE A 22 7.30 -4.55 -1.62
N LYS A 23 5.99 -4.24 -1.67
CA LYS A 23 5.35 -3.54 -2.79
C LYS A 23 5.45 -2.02 -2.65
N ALA A 24 5.50 -1.50 -1.43
CA ALA A 24 5.36 -0.07 -1.14
C ALA A 24 6.61 0.57 -0.53
N GLU A 25 7.35 -0.10 0.38
CA GLU A 25 8.43 0.52 1.16
C GLU A 25 9.59 1.00 0.28
N GLY A 26 10.18 0.11 -0.51
CA GLY A 26 11.48 0.35 -1.12
C GLY A 26 12.60 0.31 -0.08
N GLY A 27 13.64 1.12 -0.28
CA GLY A 27 14.79 1.22 0.61
C GLY A 27 15.56 -0.10 0.75
N TRP A 28 15.87 -0.75 -0.38
CA TRP A 28 16.40 -2.12 -0.45
C TRP A 28 17.56 -2.43 0.52
N LEU A 29 18.52 -1.52 0.66
CA LEU A 29 19.69 -1.65 1.55
C LEU A 29 19.70 -0.66 2.72
N GLU A 30 18.62 0.10 2.89
CA GLU A 30 18.54 1.12 3.94
C GLU A 30 18.39 0.48 5.32
N ASP A 31 19.09 1.06 6.30
CA ASP A 31 19.08 0.67 7.71
C ASP A 31 19.29 -0.83 7.97
N GLY A 32 20.15 -1.45 7.16
CA GLY A 32 20.56 -2.83 7.36
C GLY A 32 19.51 -3.86 6.96
N LYS A 33 18.52 -3.49 6.14
CA LYS A 33 17.58 -4.45 5.54
C LYS A 33 18.33 -5.58 4.83
N GLY A 34 17.92 -6.81 5.10
CA GLY A 34 18.42 -8.00 4.43
C GLY A 34 17.79 -8.27 3.06
N GLU A 35 18.40 -9.20 2.33
CA GLU A 35 17.89 -9.65 1.04
C GLU A 35 16.58 -10.44 1.19
N THR A 36 15.53 -10.07 0.44
CA THR A 36 14.32 -10.91 0.31
C THR A 36 14.31 -11.68 -1.01
N ILE A 37 13.44 -12.69 -1.08
CA ILE A 37 13.20 -13.45 -2.32
C ILE A 37 12.75 -12.57 -3.48
N TRP A 38 12.01 -11.49 -3.20
CA TRP A 38 11.47 -10.60 -4.21
C TRP A 38 12.52 -9.64 -4.76
N ASP A 39 13.45 -9.23 -3.89
CA ASP A 39 14.57 -8.40 -4.32
C ASP A 39 15.44 -9.18 -5.29
N ARG A 40 15.80 -10.43 -4.92
CA ARG A 40 16.52 -11.36 -5.80
C ARG A 40 15.79 -11.62 -7.12
N PHE A 41 14.48 -11.90 -7.06
CA PHE A 41 13.65 -12.08 -8.27
C PHE A 41 13.71 -10.87 -9.20
N SER A 42 13.68 -9.65 -8.63
CA SER A 42 13.72 -8.41 -9.40
C SER A 42 15.11 -8.14 -9.99
N HIS A 43 16.19 -8.43 -9.25
CA HIS A 43 17.58 -8.30 -9.72
C HIS A 43 17.97 -9.38 -10.74
N GLU A 44 17.30 -10.52 -10.74
CA GLU A 44 17.41 -11.55 -11.78
C GLU A 44 16.69 -11.17 -13.09
N HIS A 45 16.18 -9.94 -13.20
CA HIS A 45 15.52 -9.40 -14.39
C HIS A 45 14.29 -10.22 -14.82
N GLN A 46 13.60 -10.83 -13.85
CA GLN A 46 12.40 -11.63 -14.10
C GLN A 46 11.10 -10.82 -14.08
N ALA A 47 11.18 -9.55 -13.66
CA ALA A 47 10.09 -8.60 -13.67
C ALA A 47 9.92 -7.93 -15.05
N PHE A 48 8.71 -7.47 -15.34
CA PHE A 48 8.43 -6.68 -16.54
C PHE A 48 9.42 -5.50 -16.68
N GLU A 49 9.97 -5.32 -17.88
CA GLU A 49 10.95 -4.27 -18.20
C GLU A 49 12.17 -4.20 -17.26
N ASN A 50 12.58 -5.33 -16.66
CA ASN A 50 13.70 -5.41 -15.72
C ASN A 50 13.54 -4.49 -14.49
N GLN A 51 12.30 -4.19 -14.10
CA GLN A 51 11.99 -3.34 -12.96
C GLN A 51 12.50 -3.96 -11.65
N THR A 52 13.12 -3.14 -10.80
CA THR A 52 13.53 -3.53 -9.45
C THR A 52 12.56 -3.02 -8.40
N ILE A 53 12.54 -3.69 -7.25
CA ILE A 53 11.77 -3.24 -6.09
C ILE A 53 12.61 -2.38 -5.13
N ASP A 54 13.80 -1.95 -5.57
CA ASP A 54 14.75 -1.23 -4.71
C ASP A 54 14.18 0.06 -4.13
N LEU A 55 13.44 0.80 -4.97
CA LEU A 55 12.78 2.05 -4.60
C LEU A 55 11.27 1.88 -4.38
N ALA A 56 10.61 0.98 -5.11
CA ALA A 56 9.16 0.78 -5.07
C ALA A 56 8.36 2.10 -5.11
N CYS A 57 7.42 2.31 -4.18
CA CYS A 57 6.69 3.59 -4.00
C CYS A 57 7.42 4.57 -3.07
N ASP A 58 8.58 4.19 -2.55
CA ASP A 58 9.37 4.97 -1.59
C ASP A 58 8.59 5.32 -0.31
N SER A 59 7.68 4.45 0.14
CA SER A 59 6.95 4.65 1.40
C SER A 59 7.87 4.61 2.62
N TYR A 60 9.04 3.99 2.52
CA TYR A 60 10.03 3.97 3.59
C TYR A 60 10.46 5.39 3.98
N ASN A 61 10.73 6.23 2.99
CA ASN A 61 11.15 7.62 3.20
C ASN A 61 9.98 8.61 3.22
N LYS A 62 8.79 8.22 2.76
CA LYS A 62 7.61 9.10 2.60
C LYS A 62 6.44 8.76 3.52
N VAL A 63 6.71 8.17 4.69
CA VAL A 63 5.70 7.79 5.70
C VAL A 63 4.76 8.96 6.03
N ASP A 64 5.29 10.16 6.25
CA ASP A 64 4.48 11.33 6.59
C ASP A 64 3.52 11.74 5.45
N TYR A 65 3.96 11.59 4.19
CA TYR A 65 3.11 11.82 3.02
C TYR A 65 1.99 10.80 2.99
N ASP A 66 2.32 9.51 3.15
CA ASP A 66 1.32 8.43 3.11
C ASP A 66 0.29 8.58 4.25
N VAL A 67 0.71 8.97 5.46
CA VAL A 67 -0.19 9.31 6.58
C VAL A 67 -1.08 10.51 6.26
N TYR A 68 -0.55 11.54 5.59
CA TYR A 68 -1.34 12.68 5.16
C TYR A 68 -2.43 12.28 4.16
N ILE A 69 -2.11 11.42 3.19
CA ILE A 69 -3.09 10.88 2.24
C ILE A 69 -4.15 10.04 2.94
N LEU A 70 -3.75 9.17 3.88
CA LEU A 70 -4.67 8.36 4.67
C LEU A 70 -5.69 9.22 5.42
N ARG A 71 -5.24 10.33 6.02
CA ARG A 71 -6.14 11.30 6.65
C ARG A 71 -7.09 11.96 5.65
N GLY A 72 -6.59 12.30 4.45
CA GLY A 72 -7.41 12.84 3.37
C GLY A 72 -8.51 11.88 2.88
N LEU A 73 -8.24 10.57 2.90
CA LEU A 73 -9.23 9.53 2.58
C LEU A 73 -10.26 9.28 3.68
N GLN A 74 -10.06 9.85 4.88
CA GLN A 74 -10.91 9.66 6.06
C GLN A 74 -11.03 8.18 6.53
N VAL A 75 -10.08 7.32 6.15
CA VAL A 75 -10.04 5.94 6.65
C VAL A 75 -9.76 5.91 8.14
N ASN A 76 -10.44 5.02 8.86
CA ASN A 76 -10.27 4.87 10.31
C ASN A 76 -9.34 3.72 10.68
N THR A 77 -8.98 2.88 9.71
CA THR A 77 -8.05 1.77 9.86
C THR A 77 -7.03 1.79 8.73
N TYR A 78 -5.76 1.58 9.04
CA TYR A 78 -4.70 1.32 8.06
C TYR A 78 -4.02 0.01 8.37
N GLN A 79 -3.82 -0.79 7.35
CA GLN A 79 -3.36 -2.16 7.44
C GLN A 79 -2.06 -2.29 6.65
N PHE A 80 -1.00 -2.82 7.25
CA PHE A 80 0.28 -2.92 6.55
C PHE A 80 1.02 -4.18 6.99
N SER A 81 1.82 -4.74 6.09
CA SER A 81 2.78 -5.79 6.46
C SER A 81 4.09 -5.16 6.90
N ILE A 82 4.84 -5.88 7.73
CA ILE A 82 6.19 -5.48 8.14
C ILE A 82 7.20 -6.33 7.39
N SER A 83 8.25 -5.69 6.87
CA SER A 83 9.34 -6.38 6.19
C SER A 83 10.15 -7.23 7.18
N TRP A 84 10.06 -8.56 7.05
CA TRP A 84 10.80 -9.49 7.92
C TRP A 84 12.33 -9.29 7.82
N ALA A 85 12.82 -8.96 6.62
CA ALA A 85 14.24 -8.71 6.40
C ALA A 85 14.74 -7.40 7.04
N ARG A 86 13.86 -6.50 7.47
CA ARG A 86 14.24 -5.35 8.31
C ARG A 86 14.38 -5.73 9.79
N ILE A 87 13.62 -6.72 10.26
CA ILE A 87 13.71 -7.21 11.65
C ILE A 87 14.86 -8.21 11.78
N PHE A 88 14.97 -9.13 10.82
CA PHE A 88 15.96 -10.20 10.77
C PHE A 88 16.63 -10.21 9.38
N PRO A 89 17.69 -9.41 9.17
CA PRO A 89 18.34 -9.30 7.88
C PRO A 89 18.86 -10.63 7.32
N SER A 90 19.27 -11.55 8.19
CA SER A 90 19.71 -12.89 7.76
C SER A 90 18.59 -13.94 7.77
N GLY A 91 17.37 -13.58 8.17
CA GLY A 91 16.26 -14.51 8.44
C GLY A 91 16.42 -15.35 9.72
N HIS A 92 17.57 -15.30 10.41
CA HIS A 92 17.83 -16.07 11.62
C HIS A 92 17.55 -15.27 12.89
N ARG A 93 16.98 -15.94 13.90
CA ARG A 93 16.58 -15.35 15.19
C ARG A 93 17.71 -14.63 15.95
N GLY A 94 18.98 -14.95 15.65
CA GLY A 94 20.14 -14.31 16.27
C GLY A 94 20.51 -12.93 15.70
N THR A 95 19.81 -12.45 14.67
CA THR A 95 20.12 -11.18 13.97
C THR A 95 19.02 -10.14 14.12
N ILE A 96 18.44 -10.02 15.32
CA ILE A 96 17.39 -9.01 15.57
C ILE A 96 18.02 -7.62 15.58
N LEU A 97 17.49 -6.71 14.77
CA LEU A 97 17.64 -5.27 14.97
C LEU A 97 16.54 -4.80 15.93
N THR A 98 16.88 -4.65 17.22
CA THR A 98 15.93 -4.20 18.25
C THR A 98 15.97 -2.68 18.40
N ASP A 99 15.19 -1.97 17.58
CA ASP A 99 14.92 -0.53 17.78
C ASP A 99 13.62 -0.28 18.57
N GLY A 100 13.21 -1.24 19.41
CA GLY A 100 12.13 -1.03 20.38
C GLY A 100 10.71 -1.01 19.83
N VAL A 101 10.46 -1.58 18.63
CA VAL A 101 9.15 -1.55 17.98
C VAL A 101 8.17 -2.56 18.60
N ASN A 102 7.01 -2.07 19.08
CA ASN A 102 5.92 -2.89 19.64
C ASN A 102 4.84 -3.14 18.57
N VAL A 103 4.79 -4.34 18.01
CA VAL A 103 3.83 -4.73 16.95
C VAL A 103 2.66 -5.51 17.57
N GLN A 104 1.44 -4.96 17.48
CA GLN A 104 0.25 -5.52 18.17
C GLN A 104 -0.79 -6.20 17.25
N ARG A 105 -0.68 -6.13 15.91
CA ARG A 105 -1.60 -6.81 14.96
C ARG A 105 -1.03 -6.93 13.53
N PHE A 106 -1.53 -7.91 12.76
CA PHE A 106 -1.12 -8.28 11.40
C PHE A 106 -2.34 -8.53 10.48
N THR A 107 -2.41 -7.85 9.34
CA THR A 107 -3.46 -8.07 8.30
C THR A 107 -3.01 -7.50 6.92
N VAL A 108 -3.55 -7.97 5.76
CA VAL A 108 -3.11 -7.71 4.33
C VAL A 108 -4.08 -6.91 3.36
N GLN A 109 -3.55 -6.00 2.46
CA GLN A 109 -4.04 -5.36 1.16
C GLN A 109 -5.15 -4.24 1.04
N SER A 110 -5.09 -3.10 0.29
CA SER A 110 -4.11 -2.29 -0.50
C SER A 110 -4.58 -0.79 -0.64
N LEU A 111 -3.67 0.20 -0.74
CA LEU A 111 -3.85 1.68 -0.71
C LEU A 111 -3.22 2.31 -1.94
N MET A 112 -2.06 1.80 -2.34
CA MET A 112 -1.24 2.28 -3.44
C MET A 112 -1.01 1.19 -4.48
N ASP A 113 -0.59 1.61 -5.68
CA ASP A 113 -0.17 0.70 -6.74
C ASP A 113 1.04 -0.11 -6.25
N GLY A 114 1.01 -1.43 -6.47
CA GLY A 114 2.00 -2.36 -5.93
C GLY A 114 2.60 -3.25 -7.01
N PHE A 115 3.77 -3.82 -6.71
CA PHE A 115 4.46 -4.75 -7.60
C PHE A 115 3.72 -6.10 -7.68
N GLU A 116 3.35 -6.54 -8.89
CA GLU A 116 2.58 -7.78 -9.10
C GLU A 116 3.39 -8.84 -9.86
N GLY A 117 4.48 -9.31 -9.25
CA GLY A 117 5.25 -10.46 -9.77
C GLY A 117 5.77 -10.25 -11.19
N LYS A 118 5.40 -11.13 -12.14
CA LYS A 118 5.86 -11.04 -13.54
C LYS A 118 5.35 -9.79 -14.24
N GLN A 119 4.23 -9.23 -13.80
CA GLN A 119 3.64 -8.03 -14.37
C GLN A 119 4.32 -6.74 -13.89
N GLY A 120 5.18 -6.79 -12.85
CA GLY A 120 5.84 -5.59 -12.33
C GLY A 120 4.82 -4.53 -11.89
N TYR A 121 5.02 -3.27 -12.28
CA TYR A 121 4.08 -2.15 -12.05
C TYR A 121 3.14 -1.88 -13.24
N SER A 122 3.05 -2.81 -14.21
CA SER A 122 2.14 -2.63 -15.37
C SER A 122 0.67 -2.65 -14.95
N GLU A 123 0.35 -3.41 -13.91
CA GLU A 123 -0.99 -3.47 -13.30
C GLU A 123 -1.08 -2.52 -12.09
N ARG A 124 -2.12 -1.68 -12.04
CA ARG A 124 -2.21 -0.52 -11.11
C ARG A 124 -3.50 -0.54 -10.29
N PHE A 125 -3.51 -1.34 -9.22
CA PHE A 125 -4.71 -1.62 -8.41
C PHE A 125 -4.94 -0.66 -7.21
N GLY A 126 -4.02 0.26 -6.91
CA GLY A 126 -4.13 1.20 -5.80
C GLY A 126 -5.11 2.35 -6.02
N LEU A 127 -5.54 2.98 -4.93
CA LEU A 127 -6.41 4.17 -4.95
C LEU A 127 -5.67 5.42 -5.44
N HIS A 128 -4.36 5.48 -5.23
CA HIS A 128 -3.49 6.55 -5.71
C HIS A 128 -2.61 6.05 -6.85
N TYR A 129 -2.50 6.87 -7.89
CA TYR A 129 -1.55 6.67 -8.97
C TYR A 129 -0.18 7.15 -8.50
N VAL A 130 0.83 6.31 -8.68
CA VAL A 130 2.23 6.65 -8.42
C VAL A 130 2.94 6.82 -9.75
N GLU A 131 3.61 7.96 -9.95
CA GLU A 131 4.39 8.21 -11.16
C GLU A 131 5.80 7.61 -11.02
N PHE A 132 5.98 6.40 -11.56
CA PHE A 132 7.25 5.65 -11.50
C PHE A 132 8.35 6.17 -12.44
N GLU A 133 8.03 7.05 -13.39
CA GLU A 133 9.04 7.71 -14.25
C GLU A 133 9.72 8.88 -13.54
N ASN A 134 9.05 9.47 -12.54
CA ASN A 134 9.59 10.59 -11.78
C ASN A 134 10.29 10.06 -10.51
N PRO A 135 11.57 10.40 -10.27
CA PRO A 135 12.30 9.93 -9.09
C PRO A 135 11.66 10.37 -7.77
N GLU A 136 10.89 11.47 -7.75
CA GLU A 136 10.17 11.94 -6.56
C GLU A 136 8.92 11.11 -6.22
N ARG A 137 8.54 10.16 -7.08
CA ARG A 137 7.35 9.29 -6.92
C ARG A 137 6.09 10.07 -6.49
N PRO A 138 5.72 11.16 -7.20
CA PRO A 138 4.53 11.92 -6.82
C PRO A 138 3.29 11.04 -6.93
N ARG A 139 2.38 11.22 -5.97
CA ARG A 139 1.14 10.46 -5.84
C ARG A 139 -0.03 11.35 -6.26
N THR A 140 -0.83 10.88 -7.20
CA THR A 140 -2.03 11.56 -7.68
C THR A 140 -3.27 10.73 -7.35
N PRO A 141 -4.27 11.25 -6.62
CA PRO A 141 -5.49 10.51 -6.33
C PRO A 141 -6.23 10.14 -7.63
N LYS A 142 -6.58 8.86 -7.78
CA LYS A 142 -7.43 8.40 -8.90
C LYS A 142 -8.89 8.75 -8.61
N GLN A 143 -9.76 8.64 -9.62
CA GLN A 143 -11.21 8.80 -9.42
C GLN A 143 -11.77 7.84 -8.36
N SER A 144 -11.21 6.63 -8.26
CA SER A 144 -11.56 5.66 -7.23
C SER A 144 -11.26 6.14 -5.80
N ALA A 145 -10.20 6.94 -5.59
CA ALA A 145 -9.90 7.53 -4.28
C ALA A 145 -11.00 8.51 -3.85
N TYR A 146 -11.47 9.38 -4.75
CA TYR A 146 -12.55 10.32 -4.47
C TYR A 146 -13.90 9.61 -4.26
N PHE A 147 -14.18 8.58 -5.06
CA PHE A 147 -15.39 7.77 -4.87
C PHE A 147 -15.35 7.05 -3.52
N TYR A 148 -14.22 6.44 -3.17
CA TYR A 148 -14.05 5.74 -1.91
C TYR A 148 -14.15 6.69 -0.71
N SER A 149 -13.55 7.88 -0.78
CA SER A 149 -13.68 8.88 0.29
C SER A 149 -15.13 9.34 0.49
N GLN A 150 -15.92 9.49 -0.59
CA GLN A 150 -17.34 9.81 -0.48
C GLN A 150 -18.15 8.69 0.16
N VAL A 151 -17.84 7.44 -0.17
CA VAL A 151 -18.50 6.27 0.45
C VAL A 151 -18.22 6.20 1.94
N ILE A 152 -16.98 6.52 2.35
CA ILE A 152 -16.58 6.61 3.76
C ILE A 152 -17.33 7.75 4.46
N GLU A 153 -17.30 8.96 3.89
CA GLU A 153 -17.94 10.16 4.45
C GLU A 153 -19.45 9.95 4.65
N GLN A 154 -20.11 9.31 3.69
CA GLN A 154 -21.54 9.02 3.74
C GLN A 154 -21.87 7.74 4.52
N ASN A 155 -20.84 7.01 4.96
CA ASN A 155 -20.96 5.70 5.57
C ASN A 155 -21.88 4.77 4.76
N GLY A 156 -21.73 4.76 3.43
CA GLY A 156 -22.66 4.12 2.48
C GLY A 156 -22.47 4.62 1.04
N PHE A 157 -23.07 3.94 0.06
CA PHE A 157 -23.03 4.38 -1.34
C PHE A 157 -24.00 5.54 -1.59
N ALA A 158 -23.54 6.60 -2.25
CA ALA A 158 -24.38 7.76 -2.56
C ALA A 158 -25.64 7.37 -3.35
N LEU A 159 -26.79 7.92 -2.94
CA LEU A 159 -28.04 7.81 -3.71
C LEU A 159 -27.82 8.47 -5.08
N SER A 160 -27.96 7.71 -6.16
CA SER A 160 -28.15 8.33 -7.46
C SER A 160 -29.43 9.15 -7.40
N LYS A 161 -29.33 10.47 -7.59
CA LYS A 161 -30.50 11.26 -7.98
C LYS A 161 -30.93 10.73 -9.34
N ALA A 162 -31.91 9.82 -9.35
CA ALA A 162 -32.67 9.49 -10.53
C ALA A 162 -33.19 10.82 -11.09
N HIS A 163 -32.69 11.19 -12.27
CA HIS A 163 -33.29 12.28 -13.03
C HIS A 163 -34.68 11.78 -13.44
N ILE A 164 -35.71 12.40 -12.86
CA ILE A 164 -37.08 12.39 -13.38
C ILE A 164 -37.14 13.43 -14.50
#